data_AF-A0AAD9RWH9-F1
#
_entry.id   AF-A0AAD9RWH9-F1
#
_cell.length_a   1.000
_cell.length_b   1.000
_cell.length_c   1.000
_cell.angle_alpha   90.00
_cell.angle_beta   90.00
_cell.angle_gamma   90.00
#
_symmetry.space_group_name_H-M   'P 1'
#
loop_
_entity.id
_entity.type
_entity.pdbx_description
1 polymer ?
#
loop_
_entity_poly.entity_id
_entity_poly.type
_entity_poly.pdbx_seq_one_letter_code
_entity_poly.pdbx_strand_id
1 'polypeptide(L)'
;MLISMQSIQSNDSSNIYSFGNHDECPLHITVLDFIYNFTVPDLEFTWPCEVRSYWLSLQTFVKFVRFLLSYVTPLIIVVGVLLNTISFAILNTSVLCDSSLSLYLKVLAISDNGALIFNYAVGIAKSHFTSFNDLFMNSQFLCDTNSVTMELFQFTSTWLVVLLTWARVLAIIFPFAAHSSNSERSAILSISTLTCISFIISLTKLYSGGYETDSVFEFIPCQKKIKPWGSAMYFYIALSTWLPLTFIFIGNVLLIMHMKKSDALRRKLTCSFRQKINKTNKTSRTLLTVSMVYLILLLPLGIVETLELYWDVILIKYPTKNIKENKEYINWLEEKMLLKWCRGLFFHIYHWNFASNFFLYYLTGEKFRSIVTQKLTSYKNSITSQKLLKCFSWCKCSNRSKSVKIPSILLIKVVTFNESSINGNTTIEHNGNVASIT
;
A
#
# COMPACT_ATOMS: atom_id res chain seq x y z
N MET A 1 -54.52 22.59 -33.92
CA MET A 1 -54.19 22.41 -35.34
C MET A 1 -53.64 21.01 -35.50
N LEU A 2 -54.55 20.06 -35.76
CA LEU A 2 -54.25 18.68 -36.15
C LEU A 2 -53.76 18.68 -37.59
N ILE A 3 -52.66 17.99 -37.91
CA ILE A 3 -52.52 17.28 -39.19
C ILE A 3 -51.77 15.97 -38.93
N SER A 4 -52.42 14.89 -39.33
CA SER A 4 -52.01 13.49 -39.30
C SER A 4 -51.21 13.08 -40.54
N MET A 5 -50.39 12.04 -40.37
CA MET A 5 -50.12 10.91 -41.27
C MET A 5 -50.02 11.14 -42.79
N GLN A 6 -48.87 10.76 -43.36
CA GLN A 6 -48.87 9.83 -44.48
C GLN A 6 -47.55 9.03 -44.57
N SER A 7 -47.74 7.73 -44.72
CA SER A 7 -46.77 6.68 -45.00
C SER A 7 -46.14 6.83 -46.39
N ILE A 8 -44.83 6.60 -46.50
CA ILE A 8 -44.19 6.21 -47.76
C ILE A 8 -43.39 4.94 -47.50
N GLN A 9 -43.85 3.87 -48.14
CA GLN A 9 -43.26 2.55 -48.14
C GLN A 9 -42.54 2.36 -49.49
N SER A 10 -41.41 1.66 -49.42
CA SER A 10 -40.76 0.86 -50.48
C SER A 10 -40.33 1.57 -51.77
N ASN A 11 -39.02 1.78 -51.90
CA ASN A 11 -38.21 1.05 -52.89
C ASN A 11 -36.74 1.40 -52.66
N ASP A 12 -36.03 0.54 -51.94
CA ASP A 12 -34.59 0.43 -52.12
C ASP A 12 -34.24 -1.02 -52.39
N SER A 13 -33.99 -1.23 -53.68
CA SER A 13 -33.19 -2.27 -54.29
C SER A 13 -32.22 -2.97 -53.33
N SER A 14 -32.60 -4.19 -52.99
CA SER A 14 -31.74 -5.39 -52.95
C SER A 14 -30.31 -5.22 -53.49
N ASN A 15 -29.42 -4.63 -52.68
CA ASN A 15 -28.01 -4.99 -52.69
C ASN A 15 -27.82 -6.11 -51.67
N ILE A 16 -28.11 -7.33 -52.14
CA ILE A 16 -27.63 -8.57 -51.55
C ILE A 16 -26.11 -8.52 -51.66
N TYR A 17 -25.43 -7.96 -50.66
CA TYR A 17 -24.03 -8.26 -50.44
C TYR A 17 -23.98 -9.70 -49.96
N SER A 18 -23.68 -10.57 -50.93
CA SER A 18 -23.28 -11.96 -50.72
C SER A 18 -22.30 -12.05 -49.56
N PHE A 19 -22.68 -12.85 -48.56
CA PHE A 19 -21.80 -13.48 -47.58
C PHE A 19 -20.54 -13.97 -48.30
N GLY A 20 -19.45 -13.22 -48.17
CA GLY A 20 -18.13 -13.83 -48.23
C GLY A 20 -18.00 -14.73 -47.01
N ASN A 21 -17.55 -15.96 -47.24
CA ASN A 21 -17.23 -16.94 -46.20
C ASN A 21 -16.67 -16.27 -44.95
N HIS A 22 -17.37 -16.39 -43.81
CA HIS A 22 -16.72 -16.27 -42.53
C HIS A 22 -15.77 -17.46 -42.44
N ASP A 23 -14.50 -17.22 -42.79
CA ASP A 23 -13.40 -18.08 -42.41
C ASP A 23 -13.54 -18.39 -40.93
N GLU A 24 -13.51 -19.68 -40.57
CA GLU A 24 -13.39 -20.11 -39.19
C GLU A 24 -12.26 -19.32 -38.53
N CYS A 25 -12.52 -18.73 -37.36
CA CYS A 25 -11.50 -17.96 -36.65
C CYS A 25 -10.23 -18.81 -36.51
N PRO A 26 -9.08 -18.35 -37.04
CA PRO A 26 -7.85 -19.14 -37.00
C PRO A 26 -7.31 -19.34 -35.57
N LEU A 27 -7.85 -18.58 -34.62
CA LEU A 27 -7.51 -18.66 -33.20
C LEU A 27 -8.54 -19.52 -32.47
N HIS A 28 -8.11 -20.70 -32.07
CA HIS A 28 -8.92 -21.57 -31.20
C HIS A 28 -9.14 -20.92 -29.82
N ILE A 29 -10.29 -21.20 -29.20
CA ILE A 29 -10.69 -20.59 -27.92
C ILE A 29 -9.73 -20.89 -26.75
N THR A 30 -8.92 -21.95 -26.87
CA THR A 30 -7.87 -22.32 -25.91
C THR A 30 -6.74 -21.29 -25.79
N VAL A 31 -6.68 -20.31 -26.70
CA VAL A 31 -5.77 -19.16 -26.58
C VAL A 31 -6.10 -18.30 -25.34
N LEU A 32 -7.36 -18.32 -24.88
CA LEU A 32 -7.81 -17.64 -23.66
C LEU A 32 -7.51 -18.51 -22.44
N ASP A 33 -6.31 -18.34 -21.87
CA ASP A 33 -5.78 -19.17 -20.79
C ASP A 33 -6.53 -19.09 -19.45
N PHE A 34 -7.44 -18.12 -19.30
CA PHE A 34 -8.30 -17.94 -18.12
C PHE A 34 -9.64 -18.70 -18.21
N ILE A 35 -9.94 -19.33 -19.34
CA ILE A 35 -11.14 -20.15 -19.51
C ILE A 35 -10.83 -21.58 -19.06
N TYR A 36 -11.39 -21.97 -17.91
CA TYR A 36 -11.18 -23.30 -17.33
C TYR A 36 -12.28 -24.31 -17.67
N ASN A 37 -13.46 -23.84 -18.11
CA ASN A 37 -14.58 -24.70 -18.45
C ASN A 37 -15.06 -24.48 -19.89
N PHE A 38 -14.61 -25.36 -20.79
CA PHE A 38 -14.98 -25.34 -22.21
C PHE A 38 -16.34 -26.01 -22.50
N THR A 39 -17.04 -26.55 -21.49
CA THR A 39 -18.33 -27.22 -21.70
C THR A 39 -19.52 -26.26 -21.74
N VAL A 40 -19.29 -24.95 -21.59
CA VAL A 40 -20.35 -23.96 -21.66
C VAL A 40 -20.84 -23.83 -23.13
N PRO A 41 -22.14 -23.81 -23.42
CA PRO A 41 -22.61 -23.56 -24.78
C PRO A 41 -22.25 -22.13 -25.21
N ASP A 42 -22.12 -21.90 -26.52
CA ASP A 42 -21.95 -20.56 -27.11
C ASP A 42 -20.67 -19.79 -26.74
N LEU A 43 -19.60 -20.50 -26.36
CA LEU A 43 -18.27 -19.91 -26.09
C LEU A 43 -17.72 -19.15 -27.31
N GLU A 44 -17.91 -19.68 -28.52
CA GLU A 44 -17.50 -19.03 -29.78
C GLU A 44 -18.22 -17.69 -30.02
N PHE A 45 -19.49 -17.60 -29.62
CA PHE A 45 -20.29 -16.37 -29.71
C PHE A 45 -19.94 -15.36 -28.60
N THR A 46 -19.60 -15.86 -27.41
CA THR A 46 -19.21 -15.03 -26.26
C THR A 46 -17.79 -14.45 -26.42
N TRP A 47 -16.90 -15.18 -27.09
CA TRP A 47 -15.50 -14.81 -27.27
C TRP A 47 -15.15 -14.70 -28.75
N PRO A 48 -15.56 -13.64 -29.44
CA PRO A 48 -15.31 -13.46 -30.86
C PRO A 48 -13.80 -13.37 -31.20
N CYS A 49 -13.46 -13.57 -32.47
CA CYS A 49 -12.08 -13.74 -32.92
C CYS A 49 -11.19 -12.52 -32.63
N GLU A 50 -11.75 -11.33 -32.76
CA GLU A 50 -11.12 -10.04 -32.48
C GLU A 50 -10.61 -9.99 -31.04
N VAL A 51 -11.43 -10.45 -30.09
CA VAL A 51 -11.10 -10.49 -28.68
C VAL A 51 -9.98 -11.49 -28.39
N ARG A 52 -9.96 -12.63 -29.10
CA ARG A 52 -8.84 -13.61 -29.01
C ARG A 52 -7.54 -13.03 -29.55
N SER A 53 -7.61 -12.28 -30.65
CA SER A 53 -6.46 -11.57 -31.21
C SER A 53 -5.97 -10.48 -30.27
N TYR A 54 -6.89 -9.70 -29.69
CA TYR A 54 -6.58 -8.68 -28.69
C TYR A 54 -5.90 -9.30 -27.46
N TRP A 55 -6.41 -10.43 -26.96
CA TRP A 55 -5.81 -11.17 -25.86
C TRP A 55 -4.33 -11.52 -26.09
N LEU A 56 -3.97 -11.97 -27.30
CA LEU A 56 -2.57 -12.25 -27.66
C LEU A 56 -1.70 -10.98 -27.57
N SER A 57 -2.23 -9.83 -27.98
CA SER A 57 -1.52 -8.55 -27.84
C SER A 57 -1.35 -8.13 -26.38
N LEU A 58 -2.38 -8.37 -25.55
CA LEU A 58 -2.39 -8.05 -24.12
C LEU A 58 -1.51 -9.01 -23.30
N GLN A 59 -1.24 -10.21 -23.82
CA GLN A 59 -0.58 -11.31 -23.08
C GLN A 59 0.76 -10.92 -22.47
N THR A 60 1.54 -10.06 -23.12
CA THR A 60 2.82 -9.57 -22.57
C THR A 60 2.62 -8.78 -21.29
N PHE A 61 1.63 -7.89 -21.28
CA PHE A 61 1.25 -7.13 -20.09
C PHE A 61 0.69 -8.05 -19.00
N VAL A 62 -0.19 -8.99 -19.37
CA VAL A 62 -0.73 -10.01 -18.45
C VAL A 62 0.39 -10.80 -17.77
N LYS A 63 1.34 -11.32 -18.54
CA LYS A 63 2.49 -12.08 -18.02
C LYS A 63 3.33 -11.24 -17.05
N PHE A 64 3.53 -9.97 -17.35
CA PHE A 64 4.22 -9.05 -16.46
C PHE A 64 3.46 -8.85 -15.14
N VAL A 65 2.15 -8.60 -15.19
CA VAL A 65 1.32 -8.42 -13.98
C VAL A 65 1.26 -9.72 -13.15
N ARG A 66 1.06 -10.88 -13.80
CA ARG A 66 1.13 -12.20 -13.14
C ARG A 66 2.47 -12.43 -12.48
N PHE A 67 3.58 -12.03 -13.11
CA PHE A 67 4.92 -12.13 -12.53
C PHE A 67 5.03 -11.30 -11.25
N LEU A 68 4.57 -10.04 -11.26
CA LEU A 68 4.56 -9.19 -10.08
C LEU A 68 3.71 -9.79 -8.95
N LEU A 69 2.49 -10.21 -9.27
CA LEU A 69 1.55 -10.77 -8.30
C LEU A 69 2.06 -12.07 -7.69
N SER A 70 2.59 -12.98 -8.50
CA SER A 70 3.00 -14.33 -8.07
C SER A 70 4.36 -14.38 -7.39
N TYR A 71 5.34 -13.59 -7.86
CA TYR A 71 6.73 -13.71 -7.40
C TYR A 71 7.21 -12.52 -6.57
N VAL A 72 6.78 -11.30 -6.89
CA VAL A 72 7.19 -10.11 -6.12
C VAL A 72 6.35 -9.94 -4.87
N THR A 73 5.03 -10.21 -4.92
CA THR A 73 4.16 -10.08 -3.76
C THR A 73 4.56 -10.96 -2.56
N PRO A 74 4.97 -12.24 -2.72
CA PRO A 74 5.49 -13.03 -1.59
C PRO A 74 6.69 -12.37 -0.89
N LEU A 75 7.59 -11.75 -1.65
CA LEU A 75 8.73 -11.02 -1.10
C LEU A 75 8.26 -9.79 -0.32
N ILE A 76 7.27 -9.04 -0.84
CA ILE A 76 6.64 -7.92 -0.13
C ILE A 76 5.99 -8.40 1.17
N ILE A 77 5.30 -9.53 1.16
CA ILE A 77 4.66 -10.11 2.36
C ILE A 77 5.71 -10.46 3.41
N VAL A 78 6.76 -11.21 3.04
CA VAL A 78 7.81 -11.63 3.98
C VAL A 78 8.51 -10.41 4.57
N VAL A 79 8.94 -9.47 3.73
CA VAL A 79 9.62 -8.25 4.17
C VAL A 79 8.69 -7.39 5.01
N GLY A 80 7.46 -7.16 4.55
CA GLY A 80 6.47 -6.35 5.24
C GLY A 80 6.12 -6.89 6.63
N VAL A 81 5.80 -8.19 6.73
CA VAL A 81 5.47 -8.82 8.03
C VAL A 81 6.64 -8.73 9.00
N LEU A 82 7.87 -9.00 8.54
CA LEU A 82 9.06 -8.86 9.38
C LEU A 82 9.25 -7.43 9.86
N LEU A 83 9.21 -6.45 8.96
CA LEU A 83 9.49 -5.05 9.27
C LEU A 83 8.39 -4.37 10.10
N ASN A 84 7.13 -4.73 9.91
CA ASN A 84 6.03 -4.26 10.75
C ASN A 84 6.09 -4.88 12.15
N THR A 85 6.48 -6.15 12.26
CA THR A 85 6.72 -6.80 13.56
C THR A 85 7.86 -6.12 14.32
N ILE A 86 8.95 -5.80 13.62
CA ILE A 86 10.06 -5.02 14.18
C ILE A 86 9.59 -3.62 14.60
N SER A 87 8.78 -2.95 13.76
CA SER A 87 8.19 -1.64 14.09
C SER A 87 7.38 -1.70 15.37
N PHE A 88 6.49 -2.69 15.51
CA PHE A 88 5.69 -2.91 16.71
C PHE A 88 6.57 -3.13 17.96
N ALA A 89 7.58 -3.99 17.85
CA ALA A 89 8.51 -4.26 18.95
C ALA A 89 9.29 -3.01 19.39
N ILE A 90 9.70 -2.15 18.44
CA ILE A 90 10.39 -0.89 18.73
C ILE A 90 9.44 0.12 19.37
N LEU A 91 8.22 0.25 18.85
CA LEU A 91 7.21 1.17 19.40
C LEU A 91 6.77 0.79 20.81
N ASN A 92 6.91 -0.48 21.19
CA ASN A 92 6.69 -0.95 22.57
C ASN A 92 7.84 -0.64 23.54
N THR A 93 8.97 -0.09 23.08
CA THR A 93 10.02 0.37 24.00
C THR A 93 9.57 1.60 24.78
N SER A 94 9.90 1.66 26.07
CA SER A 94 9.47 2.73 27.00
C SER A 94 9.73 4.15 26.48
N VAL A 95 10.82 4.35 25.73
CA VAL A 95 11.23 5.65 25.18
C VAL A 95 10.26 6.19 24.11
N LEU A 96 9.51 5.32 23.42
CA LEU A 96 8.50 5.69 22.41
C LEU A 96 7.07 5.49 22.90
N CYS A 97 6.87 4.71 23.97
CA CYS A 97 5.57 4.30 24.45
C CYS A 97 4.70 5.47 24.96
N ASP A 98 5.32 6.52 25.51
CA ASP A 98 4.64 7.65 26.18
C ASP A 98 3.93 8.65 25.23
N SER A 99 3.61 8.25 24.00
CA SER A 99 2.88 9.13 23.08
C SER A 99 1.66 8.46 22.49
N SER A 100 0.54 9.19 22.46
CA SER A 100 -0.70 8.79 21.78
C SER A 100 -0.46 8.38 20.31
N LEU A 101 0.56 8.95 19.66
CA LEU A 101 1.02 8.53 18.33
C LEU A 101 1.51 7.09 18.28
N SER A 102 2.31 6.68 19.25
CA SER A 102 2.89 5.34 19.29
C SER A 102 1.77 4.29 19.29
N LEU A 103 0.65 4.57 19.97
CA LEU A 103 -0.55 3.75 19.95
C LEU A 103 -1.10 3.56 18.52
N TYR A 104 -1.32 4.65 17.77
CA TYR A 104 -1.79 4.56 16.38
C TYR A 104 -0.84 3.76 15.50
N LEU A 105 0.47 4.01 15.59
CA LEU A 105 1.47 3.33 14.78
C LEU A 105 1.60 1.84 15.13
N LYS A 106 1.39 1.46 16.40
CA LYS A 106 1.36 0.05 16.81
C LYS A 106 0.17 -0.68 16.20
N VAL A 107 -1.01 -0.10 16.31
CA VAL A 107 -2.23 -0.71 15.76
C VAL A 107 -2.16 -0.74 14.24
N LEU A 108 -1.59 0.28 13.60
CA LEU A 108 -1.32 0.30 12.16
C LEU A 108 -0.40 -0.87 11.75
N ALA A 109 0.70 -1.12 12.48
CA ALA A 109 1.58 -2.25 12.20
C ALA A 109 0.87 -3.61 12.37
N ILE A 110 -0.06 -3.74 13.33
CA ILE A 110 -0.88 -4.95 13.48
C ILE A 110 -1.84 -5.10 12.29
N SER A 111 -2.54 -4.02 11.91
CA SER A 111 -3.47 -4.07 10.78
C SER A 111 -2.77 -4.34 9.46
N ASP A 112 -1.56 -3.77 9.26
CA ASP A 112 -0.76 -4.01 8.06
C ASP A 112 -0.32 -5.47 7.97
N ASN A 113 0.11 -6.07 9.08
CA ASN A 113 0.39 -7.50 9.14
C ASN A 113 -0.84 -8.34 8.82
N GLY A 114 -2.00 -7.97 9.38
CA GLY A 114 -3.26 -8.64 9.07
C GLY A 114 -3.61 -8.57 7.59
N ALA A 115 -3.46 -7.40 6.96
CA ALA A 115 -3.72 -7.22 5.53
C ALA A 115 -2.73 -8.06 4.69
N LEU A 116 -1.43 -8.02 5.02
CA LEU A 116 -0.42 -8.82 4.32
C LEU A 116 -0.68 -10.33 4.41
N ILE A 117 -1.12 -10.83 5.56
CA ILE A 117 -1.37 -12.25 5.78
C ILE A 117 -2.72 -12.67 5.20
N PHE A 118 -3.82 -12.08 5.68
CA PHE A 118 -5.17 -12.54 5.36
C PHE A 118 -5.63 -12.12 3.97
N ASN A 119 -5.16 -11.00 3.44
CA ASN A 119 -5.46 -10.62 2.05
C ASN A 119 -4.46 -11.25 1.08
N TYR A 120 -3.19 -10.87 1.18
CA TYR A 120 -2.25 -11.21 0.12
C TYR A 120 -1.68 -12.62 0.24
N ALA A 121 -1.24 -13.06 1.42
CA ALA A 121 -0.66 -14.40 1.57
C ALA A 121 -1.70 -15.50 1.30
N VAL A 122 -2.90 -15.36 1.87
CA VAL A 122 -4.00 -16.29 1.58
C VAL A 122 -4.44 -16.20 0.12
N GLY A 123 -4.53 -15.00 -0.47
CA GLY A 123 -4.86 -14.82 -1.90
C GLY A 123 -3.91 -15.54 -2.84
N ILE A 124 -2.59 -15.40 -2.62
CA ILE A 124 -1.55 -16.10 -3.37
C ILE A 124 -1.61 -17.61 -3.13
N ALA A 125 -1.80 -18.04 -1.88
CA ALA A 125 -1.90 -19.46 -1.57
C ALA A 125 -3.10 -20.12 -2.27
N LYS A 126 -4.25 -19.43 -2.34
CA LYS A 126 -5.42 -19.89 -3.10
C LYS A 126 -5.19 -19.91 -4.61
N SER A 127 -4.36 -19.00 -5.12
CA SER A 127 -4.00 -18.96 -6.54
C SER A 127 -3.09 -20.13 -6.94
N HIS A 128 -2.05 -20.40 -6.16
CA HIS A 128 -1.03 -21.40 -6.52
C HIS A 128 -1.36 -22.83 -6.11
N PHE A 129 -2.13 -23.02 -5.05
CA PHE A 129 -2.42 -24.35 -4.51
C PHE A 129 -3.91 -24.64 -4.65
N THR A 130 -4.27 -25.44 -5.67
CA THR A 130 -5.66 -25.87 -5.92
C THR A 130 -6.27 -26.55 -4.70
N SER A 131 -5.55 -27.46 -4.06
CA SER A 131 -6.00 -28.11 -2.82
C SER A 131 -6.27 -27.12 -1.68
N PHE A 132 -5.52 -26.01 -1.60
CA PHE A 132 -5.78 -24.96 -0.62
C PHE A 132 -7.04 -24.20 -0.99
N ASN A 133 -7.23 -23.83 -2.27
CA ASN A 133 -8.46 -23.18 -2.72
C ASN A 133 -9.70 -24.05 -2.49
N ASP A 134 -9.60 -25.36 -2.75
CA ASP A 134 -10.68 -26.32 -2.55
C ASP A 134 -11.13 -26.38 -1.09
N LEU A 135 -10.23 -26.21 -0.12
CA LEU A 135 -10.60 -26.11 1.30
C LEU A 135 -11.53 -24.92 1.58
N PHE A 136 -11.29 -23.76 0.95
CA PHE A 136 -12.17 -22.59 1.09
C PHE A 136 -13.48 -22.77 0.31
N MET A 137 -13.46 -23.45 -0.83
CA MET A 137 -14.66 -23.73 -1.61
C MET A 137 -15.58 -24.76 -0.92
N ASN A 138 -14.99 -25.73 -0.21
CA ASN A 138 -15.72 -26.76 0.52
C ASN A 138 -16.19 -26.30 1.91
N SER A 139 -15.57 -25.25 2.47
CA SER A 139 -15.92 -24.73 3.79
C SER A 139 -16.44 -23.30 3.71
N GLN A 140 -17.76 -23.14 3.83
CA GLN A 140 -18.40 -21.82 3.89
C GLN A 140 -17.82 -20.95 5.00
N PHE A 141 -17.58 -21.53 6.18
CA PHE A 141 -16.99 -20.82 7.31
C PHE A 141 -15.61 -20.23 7.00
N LEU A 142 -14.71 -21.03 6.40
CA LEU A 142 -13.37 -20.55 6.04
C LEU A 142 -13.44 -19.44 4.99
N CYS A 143 -14.31 -19.59 3.99
CA CYS A 143 -14.47 -18.56 3.00
C CYS A 143 -15.01 -17.24 3.57
N ASP A 144 -16.11 -17.31 4.31
CA ASP A 144 -16.76 -16.13 4.83
C ASP A 144 -15.87 -15.40 5.84
N THR A 145 -15.21 -16.15 6.72
CA THR A 145 -14.23 -15.60 7.66
C THR A 145 -13.05 -14.96 6.92
N ASN A 146 -12.54 -15.58 5.87
CA ASN A 146 -11.48 -15.00 5.04
C ASN A 146 -11.93 -13.69 4.39
N SER A 147 -13.13 -13.65 3.80
CA SER A 147 -13.66 -12.44 3.19
C SER A 147 -13.84 -11.29 4.19
N VAL A 148 -14.30 -11.59 5.42
CA VAL A 148 -14.45 -10.59 6.48
C VAL A 148 -13.09 -10.11 7.00
N THR A 149 -12.15 -11.03 7.22
CA THR A 149 -10.81 -10.67 7.75
C THR A 149 -9.98 -9.88 6.74
N MET A 150 -10.05 -10.23 5.45
CA MET A 150 -9.46 -9.45 4.36
C MET A 150 -9.92 -7.99 4.41
N GLU A 151 -11.24 -7.78 4.49
CA GLU A 151 -11.84 -6.45 4.55
C GLU A 151 -11.45 -5.71 5.83
N LEU A 152 -11.54 -6.38 6.98
CA LEU A 152 -11.29 -5.80 8.29
C LEU A 152 -9.91 -5.17 8.37
N PHE A 153 -8.87 -5.91 7.99
CA PHE A 153 -7.50 -5.43 8.15
C PHE A 153 -7.15 -4.34 7.13
N GLN A 154 -7.57 -4.49 5.88
CA GLN A 154 -7.34 -3.49 4.84
C GLN A 154 -8.07 -2.18 5.16
N PHE A 155 -9.34 -2.26 5.55
CA PHE A 155 -10.14 -1.09 5.90
C PHE A 155 -9.61 -0.40 7.16
N THR A 156 -9.29 -1.18 8.20
CA THR A 156 -8.72 -0.65 9.45
C THR A 156 -7.40 0.09 9.19
N SER A 157 -6.47 -0.51 8.43
CA SER A 157 -5.18 0.12 8.11
C SER A 157 -5.38 1.44 7.36
N THR A 158 -6.23 1.44 6.32
CA THR A 158 -6.55 2.63 5.53
C THR A 158 -7.05 3.79 6.40
N TRP A 159 -8.04 3.53 7.24
CA TRP A 159 -8.67 4.56 8.07
C TRP A 159 -7.82 4.93 9.30
N LEU A 160 -6.89 4.07 9.73
CA LEU A 160 -5.89 4.46 10.73
C LEU A 160 -4.96 5.55 10.19
N VAL A 161 -4.56 5.49 8.90
CA VAL A 161 -3.78 6.58 8.27
C VAL A 161 -4.58 7.89 8.25
N VAL A 162 -5.88 7.82 7.98
CA VAL A 162 -6.79 8.98 8.05
C VAL A 162 -6.83 9.56 9.47
N LEU A 163 -7.17 8.74 10.47
CA LEU A 163 -7.22 9.16 11.88
C LEU A 163 -5.89 9.77 12.34
N LEU A 164 -4.80 9.13 11.96
CA LEU A 164 -3.46 9.56 12.30
C LEU A 164 -3.14 10.95 11.71
N THR A 165 -3.53 11.19 10.45
CA THR A 165 -3.39 12.49 9.78
C THR A 165 -4.19 13.57 10.51
N TRP A 166 -5.45 13.29 10.83
CA TRP A 166 -6.34 14.24 11.51
C TRP A 166 -5.96 14.49 12.98
N ALA A 167 -5.50 13.47 13.70
CA ALA A 167 -4.94 13.63 15.04
C ALA A 167 -3.76 14.61 15.04
N ARG A 168 -2.96 14.64 13.96
CA ARG A 168 -1.87 15.61 13.79
C ARG A 168 -2.34 17.00 13.43
N VAL A 169 -3.30 17.12 12.52
CA VAL A 169 -3.93 18.40 12.21
C VAL A 169 -4.50 19.04 13.48
N LEU A 170 -5.28 18.28 14.26
CA LEU A 170 -5.86 18.75 15.52
C LEU A 170 -4.79 19.13 16.56
N ALA A 171 -3.71 18.37 16.69
CA ALA A 171 -2.63 18.69 17.61
C ALA A 171 -1.86 19.98 17.24
N ILE A 172 -1.78 20.33 15.96
CA ILE A 172 -1.13 21.55 15.47
C ILE A 172 -2.08 22.76 15.58
N ILE A 173 -3.36 22.58 15.22
CA ILE A 173 -4.36 23.66 15.28
C ILE A 173 -4.70 24.01 16.74
N PHE A 174 -4.84 23.00 17.60
CA PHE A 174 -5.27 23.13 19.00
C PHE A 174 -4.20 22.62 19.99
N PRO A 175 -3.06 23.33 20.12
CA PRO A 175 -1.94 22.87 20.95
C PRO A 175 -2.28 22.74 22.44
N PHE A 176 -3.19 23.59 22.95
CA PHE A 176 -3.59 23.57 24.37
C PHE A 176 -4.56 22.44 24.71
N ALA A 177 -5.45 22.05 23.79
CA ALA A 177 -6.34 20.90 23.98
C ALA A 177 -5.57 19.56 23.91
N ALA A 178 -4.55 19.50 23.05
CA ALA A 178 -3.73 18.31 22.83
C ALA A 178 -2.75 17.98 23.98
N HIS A 179 -2.48 18.94 24.89
CA HIS A 179 -1.62 18.75 26.06
C HIS A 179 -2.37 18.34 27.33
N SER A 180 -3.68 18.12 27.25
CA SER A 180 -4.45 17.58 28.38
C SER A 180 -4.05 16.13 28.68
N SER A 181 -4.06 15.76 29.96
CA SER A 181 -3.75 14.41 30.47
C SER A 181 -4.65 13.28 29.89
N ASN A 182 -5.66 13.62 29.08
CA ASN A 182 -6.63 12.69 28.49
C ASN A 182 -6.31 12.26 27.04
N SER A 183 -5.17 12.69 26.47
CA SER A 183 -4.85 12.42 25.06
C SER A 183 -4.67 10.93 24.72
N GLU A 184 -4.21 10.10 25.66
CA GLU A 184 -4.08 8.65 25.46
C GLU A 184 -5.42 7.94 25.48
N ARG A 185 -6.28 8.25 26.46
CA ARG A 185 -7.64 7.71 26.54
C ARG A 185 -8.47 8.08 25.31
N SER A 186 -8.31 9.31 24.81
CA SER A 186 -8.94 9.74 23.55
C SER A 186 -8.43 8.93 22.36
N ALA A 187 -7.12 8.65 22.28
CA ALA A 187 -6.57 7.85 21.20
C ALA A 187 -7.07 6.40 21.23
N ILE A 188 -7.12 5.78 22.42
CA ILE A 188 -7.68 4.44 22.61
C ILE A 188 -9.15 4.41 22.18
N LEU A 189 -9.94 5.40 22.61
CA LEU A 189 -11.34 5.50 22.22
C LEU A 189 -11.49 5.64 20.70
N SER A 190 -10.73 6.53 20.05
CA SER A 190 -10.78 6.71 18.59
C SER A 190 -10.41 5.43 17.84
N ILE A 191 -9.36 4.73 18.24
CA ILE A 191 -8.93 3.48 17.60
C ILE A 191 -9.97 2.37 17.82
N SER A 192 -10.48 2.24 19.05
CA SER A 192 -11.49 1.24 19.38
C SER A 192 -12.78 1.46 18.59
N THR A 193 -13.23 2.71 18.49
CA THR A 193 -14.40 3.08 17.68
C THR A 193 -14.16 2.78 16.22
N LEU A 194 -13.00 3.13 15.66
CA LEU A 194 -12.66 2.80 14.28
C LEU A 194 -12.65 1.29 14.03
N THR A 195 -12.02 0.52 14.92
CA THR A 195 -11.93 -0.94 14.78
C THR A 195 -13.32 -1.57 14.83
N CYS A 196 -14.21 -1.08 15.70
CA CYS A 196 -15.60 -1.52 15.78
C CYS A 196 -16.38 -1.20 14.49
N ILE A 197 -16.27 0.04 13.99
CA ILE A 197 -16.89 0.44 12.72
C ILE A 197 -16.36 -0.41 11.56
N SER A 198 -15.05 -0.62 11.51
CA SER A 198 -14.39 -1.43 10.48
C SER A 198 -14.89 -2.87 10.52
N PHE A 199 -15.07 -3.44 11.71
CA PHE A 199 -15.64 -4.77 11.90
C PHE A 199 -17.09 -4.85 11.41
N ILE A 200 -17.94 -3.89 11.77
CA ILE A 200 -19.34 -3.83 11.31
C ILE A 200 -19.41 -3.77 9.79
N ILE A 201 -18.59 -2.90 9.16
CA ILE A 201 -18.53 -2.80 7.70
C ILE A 201 -18.03 -4.10 7.08
N SER A 202 -17.04 -4.75 7.69
CA SER A 202 -16.48 -6.01 7.18
C SER A 202 -17.47 -7.16 7.23
N LEU A 203 -18.38 -7.19 8.21
CA LEU A 203 -19.46 -8.18 8.29
C LEU A 203 -20.40 -8.13 7.06
N THR A 204 -20.47 -7.01 6.35
CA THR A 204 -21.26 -6.94 5.10
C THR A 204 -20.77 -7.95 4.04
N LYS A 205 -19.50 -8.35 4.09
CA LYS A 205 -18.92 -9.38 3.21
C LYS A 205 -19.47 -10.78 3.46
N LEU A 206 -20.19 -11.02 4.55
CA LEU A 206 -20.91 -12.28 4.76
C LEU A 206 -22.05 -12.46 3.74
N TYR A 207 -22.68 -11.36 3.33
CA TYR A 207 -23.87 -11.38 2.47
C TYR A 207 -23.61 -10.81 1.07
N SER A 208 -22.76 -9.79 0.98
CA SER A 208 -22.45 -9.09 -0.26
C SER A 208 -21.21 -9.67 -0.92
N GLY A 209 -21.32 -10.00 -2.20
CA GLY A 209 -20.16 -10.21 -3.05
C GLY A 209 -19.42 -8.90 -3.25
N GLY A 210 -18.13 -8.98 -3.56
CA GLY A 210 -17.47 -7.86 -4.22
C GLY A 210 -18.15 -7.57 -5.56
N TYR A 211 -17.88 -6.40 -6.12
CA TYR A 211 -18.26 -6.13 -7.50
C TYR A 211 -17.44 -6.95 -8.50
N GLU A 212 -16.23 -7.27 -8.08
CA GLU A 212 -15.27 -8.10 -8.80
C GLU A 212 -15.88 -9.49 -9.00
N THR A 213 -16.07 -9.83 -10.27
CA THR A 213 -16.49 -11.17 -10.67
C THR A 213 -15.33 -12.16 -10.62
N ASP A 214 -14.11 -11.64 -10.75
CA ASP A 214 -12.86 -12.40 -10.76
C ASP A 214 -11.85 -11.79 -9.79
N SER A 215 -11.13 -12.65 -9.07
CA SER A 215 -10.00 -12.25 -8.22
C SER A 215 -8.82 -11.75 -9.06
N VAL A 216 -8.12 -10.71 -8.56
CA VAL A 216 -6.81 -10.28 -9.11
C VAL A 216 -5.81 -11.44 -9.12
N PHE A 217 -5.90 -12.33 -8.14
CA PHE A 217 -5.04 -13.51 -8.01
C PHE A 217 -5.58 -14.72 -8.78
N GLU A 218 -6.57 -14.54 -9.65
CA GLU A 218 -7.11 -15.57 -10.57
C GLU A 218 -7.66 -16.85 -9.90
N PHE A 219 -7.92 -16.82 -8.58
CA PHE A 219 -8.61 -17.91 -7.90
C PHE A 219 -10.14 -17.76 -8.02
N ILE A 220 -10.85 -18.88 -7.99
CA ILE A 220 -12.32 -18.91 -8.04
C ILE A 220 -12.88 -18.29 -6.74
N PRO A 221 -13.65 -17.18 -6.80
CA PRO A 221 -14.28 -16.63 -5.61
C PRO A 221 -15.30 -17.62 -5.07
N CYS A 222 -15.46 -17.63 -3.74
CA CYS A 222 -16.45 -18.50 -3.13
C CYS A 222 -17.87 -18.15 -3.58
N GLN A 223 -18.78 -19.14 -3.46
CA GLN A 223 -20.20 -19.15 -3.85
C GLN A 223 -20.84 -17.81 -4.23
N LYS A 224 -21.72 -17.82 -5.24
CA LYS A 224 -22.48 -16.66 -5.73
C LYS A 224 -23.14 -15.85 -4.60
N LYS A 225 -22.39 -14.90 -4.03
CA LYS A 225 -22.92 -13.89 -3.11
C LYS A 225 -23.78 -12.93 -3.91
N ILE A 226 -24.74 -12.31 -3.23
CA ILE A 226 -25.59 -11.32 -3.87
C ILE A 226 -24.70 -10.14 -4.27
N LYS A 227 -24.70 -9.79 -5.57
CA LYS A 227 -24.05 -8.55 -6.00
C LYS A 227 -24.83 -7.39 -5.42
N PRO A 228 -24.20 -6.49 -4.64
CA PRO A 228 -24.90 -5.33 -4.10
C PRO A 228 -25.40 -4.47 -5.27
N TRP A 229 -26.66 -4.04 -5.19
CA TRP A 229 -27.31 -3.30 -6.27
C TRP A 229 -26.76 -1.87 -6.34
N GLY A 230 -26.34 -1.45 -7.54
CA GLY A 230 -26.01 -0.07 -7.94
C GLY A 230 -25.45 0.85 -6.84
N SER A 231 -26.33 1.56 -6.13
CA SER A 231 -25.99 2.58 -5.13
C SER A 231 -25.07 2.09 -4.00
N ALA A 232 -25.26 0.86 -3.52
CA ALA A 232 -24.45 0.31 -2.43
C ALA A 232 -22.98 0.09 -2.86
N MET A 233 -22.76 -0.22 -4.14
CA MET A 233 -21.42 -0.41 -4.69
C MET A 233 -20.65 0.92 -4.82
N TYR A 234 -21.32 1.98 -5.30
CA TYR A 234 -20.73 3.32 -5.35
C TYR A 234 -20.35 3.82 -3.96
N PHE A 235 -21.22 3.61 -2.97
CA PHE A 235 -20.94 3.97 -1.59
C PHE A 235 -19.74 3.20 -1.03
N TYR A 236 -19.65 1.90 -1.30
CA TYR A 236 -18.52 1.08 -0.88
C TYR A 236 -17.19 1.57 -1.46
N ILE A 237 -17.12 1.79 -2.79
CA ILE A 237 -15.90 2.28 -3.45
C ILE A 237 -15.53 3.67 -2.94
N ALA A 238 -16.52 4.55 -2.76
CA ALA A 238 -16.27 5.85 -2.16
C ALA A 238 -15.68 5.73 -0.75
N LEU A 239 -16.18 4.79 0.07
CA LEU A 239 -15.73 4.57 1.44
C LEU A 239 -14.35 3.91 1.54
N SER A 240 -14.02 2.99 0.63
CA SER A 240 -12.76 2.26 0.64
C SER A 240 -11.60 3.03 -0.01
N THR A 241 -11.88 3.91 -0.98
CA THR A 241 -10.85 4.62 -1.74
C THR A 241 -10.97 6.15 -1.64
N TRP A 242 -12.02 6.74 -2.22
CA TRP A 242 -12.11 8.19 -2.41
C TRP A 242 -12.22 9.01 -1.14
N LEU A 243 -12.97 8.54 -0.13
CA LEU A 243 -13.10 9.21 1.16
C LEU A 243 -11.75 9.24 1.89
N PRO A 244 -11.04 8.10 2.09
CA PRO A 244 -9.68 8.11 2.61
C PRO A 244 -8.74 9.05 1.85
N LEU A 245 -8.72 8.99 0.51
CA LEU A 245 -7.91 9.90 -0.32
C LEU A 245 -8.23 11.36 -0.03
N THR A 246 -9.51 11.73 -0.02
CA THR A 246 -9.97 13.11 0.20
C THR A 246 -9.59 13.60 1.61
N PHE A 247 -9.87 12.81 2.65
CA PHE A 247 -9.54 13.18 4.02
C PHE A 247 -8.04 13.31 4.26
N ILE A 248 -7.23 12.41 3.67
CA ILE A 248 -5.77 12.49 3.78
C ILE A 248 -5.23 13.70 3.02
N PHE A 249 -5.73 13.95 1.80
CA PHE A 249 -5.32 15.10 1.00
C PHE A 249 -5.61 16.42 1.71
N ILE A 250 -6.85 16.62 2.16
CA ILE A 250 -7.25 17.82 2.92
C ILE A 250 -6.42 17.94 4.19
N GLY A 251 -6.29 16.85 4.95
CA GLY A 251 -5.50 16.83 6.18
C GLY A 251 -4.04 17.23 5.96
N ASN A 252 -3.40 16.71 4.90
CA ASN A 252 -2.03 17.05 4.53
C ASN A 252 -1.87 18.50 4.10
N VAL A 253 -2.82 19.05 3.32
CA VAL A 253 -2.82 20.46 2.93
C VAL A 253 -2.91 21.35 4.17
N LEU A 254 -3.85 21.07 5.07
CA LEU A 254 -3.99 21.81 6.34
C LEU A 254 -2.72 21.71 7.20
N LEU A 255 -2.14 20.51 7.31
CA LEU A 255 -0.91 20.29 8.06
C LEU A 255 0.25 21.13 7.49
N ILE A 256 0.44 21.15 6.16
CA ILE A 256 1.47 21.97 5.51
C ILE A 256 1.22 23.47 5.74
N MET A 257 -0.01 23.94 5.55
CA MET A 257 -0.37 25.35 5.75
C MET A 257 -0.09 25.81 7.18
N HIS A 258 -0.54 25.03 8.17
CA HIS A 258 -0.33 25.36 9.58
C HIS A 258 1.14 25.23 10.01
N MET A 259 1.89 24.26 9.48
CA MET A 259 3.34 24.16 9.72
C MET A 259 4.06 25.41 9.19
N LYS A 260 3.77 25.84 7.96
CA LYS A 260 4.35 27.07 7.38
C LYS A 260 4.00 28.31 8.19
N LYS A 261 2.74 28.44 8.62
CA LYS A 261 2.28 29.56 9.46
C LYS A 261 2.98 29.56 10.82
N SER A 262 3.09 28.40 11.47
CA SER A 262 3.78 28.23 12.74
C SER A 262 5.26 28.59 12.63
N ASP A 263 5.94 28.13 11.57
CA ASP A 263 7.34 28.46 11.31
C ASP A 263 7.56 29.95 11.01
N ALA A 264 6.63 30.60 10.28
CA ALA A 264 6.69 32.04 10.03
C ALA A 264 6.51 32.86 11.31
N LEU A 265 5.54 32.50 12.16
CA LEU A 265 5.33 33.12 13.46
C LEU A 265 6.56 32.94 14.38
N ARG A 266 7.14 31.74 14.34
CA ARG A 266 8.34 31.40 15.12
C ARG A 266 9.56 32.22 14.74
N ARG A 267 9.79 32.42 13.43
CA ARG A 267 10.88 33.29 12.94
C ARG A 267 10.74 34.73 13.44
N LYS A 268 9.52 35.21 13.67
CA LYS A 268 9.25 36.54 14.21
C LYS A 268 9.40 36.63 15.74
N LEU A 269 9.13 35.55 16.46
CA LEU A 269 9.01 35.58 17.92
C LEU A 269 10.24 35.09 18.69
N THR A 270 11.19 34.33 18.11
CA THR A 270 12.29 33.78 18.94
C THR A 270 13.65 33.52 18.28
N CYS A 271 14.66 34.22 18.83
CA CYS A 271 16.04 33.73 18.97
C CYS A 271 16.22 32.75 20.16
N SER A 272 15.29 32.65 21.14
CA SER A 272 15.54 31.92 22.42
C SER A 272 14.69 30.65 22.72
N PHE A 273 13.54 30.40 22.08
CA PHE A 273 12.63 29.24 22.37
C PHE A 273 12.85 28.06 21.42
N ARG A 274 14.10 27.62 21.26
CA ARG A 274 14.48 26.68 20.19
C ARG A 274 14.10 25.20 20.47
N GLN A 275 13.92 24.79 21.73
CA GLN A 275 14.01 23.37 22.11
C GLN A 275 12.69 22.57 22.15
N LYS A 276 11.58 23.10 22.70
CA LYS A 276 10.39 22.26 23.00
C LYS A 276 9.49 21.98 21.78
N ILE A 277 9.40 22.90 20.82
CA ILE A 277 8.48 22.80 19.64
C ILE A 277 9.14 22.13 18.42
N ASN A 278 10.49 22.11 18.34
CA ASN A 278 11.24 21.40 17.29
C ASN A 278 10.92 19.89 17.23
N LYS A 279 10.49 19.30 18.36
CA LYS A 279 10.14 17.87 18.48
C LYS A 279 8.81 17.53 17.77
N THR A 280 7.86 18.47 17.75
CA THR A 280 6.55 18.33 17.10
C THR A 280 6.67 18.44 15.58
N ASN A 281 7.42 19.43 15.07
CA ASN A 281 7.62 19.62 13.62
C ASN A 281 8.30 18.42 12.94
N LYS A 282 9.28 17.78 13.60
CA LYS A 282 9.94 16.58 13.05
C LYS A 282 9.01 15.37 12.99
N THR A 283 8.16 15.20 14.01
CA THR A 283 7.18 14.11 14.04
C THR A 283 6.10 14.31 12.98
N SER A 284 5.58 15.53 12.83
CA SER A 284 4.62 15.87 11.77
C SER A 284 5.17 15.64 10.36
N ARG A 285 6.49 15.82 10.15
CA ARG A 285 7.14 15.53 8.87
C ARG A 285 7.13 14.04 8.52
N THR A 286 7.40 13.15 9.48
CA THR A 286 7.30 11.70 9.28
C THR A 286 5.90 11.28 8.86
N LEU A 287 4.90 11.79 9.58
CA LEU A 287 3.50 11.49 9.33
C LEU A 287 3.02 12.01 7.98
N LEU A 288 3.44 13.22 7.60
CA LEU A 288 3.18 13.77 6.28
C LEU A 288 3.78 12.88 5.17
N THR A 289 4.99 12.34 5.37
CA THR A 289 5.57 11.42 4.38
C THR A 289 4.77 10.12 4.27
N VAL A 290 4.38 9.52 5.39
CA VAL A 290 3.57 8.29 5.42
C VAL A 290 2.24 8.50 4.71
N SER A 291 1.53 9.58 5.04
CA SER A 291 0.23 9.88 4.45
C SER A 291 0.32 10.27 2.96
N MET A 292 1.40 10.91 2.52
CA MET A 292 1.65 11.20 1.11
C MET A 292 1.98 9.96 0.29
N VAL A 293 2.81 9.06 0.81
CA VAL A 293 3.08 7.76 0.15
C VAL A 293 1.78 6.97 0.01
N TYR A 294 0.95 6.98 1.06
CA TYR A 294 -0.37 6.35 1.03
C TYR A 294 -1.27 6.89 -0.08
N LEU A 295 -1.36 8.23 -0.20
CA LEU A 295 -2.10 8.90 -1.26
C LEU A 295 -1.62 8.48 -2.66
N ILE A 296 -0.31 8.51 -2.89
CA ILE A 296 0.28 8.22 -4.20
C ILE A 296 0.02 6.76 -4.61
N LEU A 297 0.13 5.83 -3.66
CA LEU A 297 -0.04 4.40 -3.94
C LEU A 297 -1.52 3.98 -4.02
N LEU A 298 -2.45 4.66 -3.34
CA LEU A 298 -3.88 4.35 -3.39
C LEU A 298 -4.61 5.05 -4.56
N LEU A 299 -4.20 6.26 -4.96
CA LEU A 299 -4.86 7.04 -5.99
C LEU A 299 -5.08 6.28 -7.32
N PRO A 300 -4.07 5.65 -7.93
CA PRO A 300 -4.28 5.00 -9.22
C PRO A 300 -5.20 3.78 -9.12
N LEU A 301 -5.21 3.08 -7.98
CA LEU A 301 -6.16 2.00 -7.72
C LEU A 301 -7.59 2.55 -7.69
N GLY A 302 -7.84 3.62 -6.92
CA GLY A 302 -9.17 4.24 -6.86
C GLY A 302 -9.70 4.72 -8.22
N ILE A 303 -8.82 5.23 -9.09
CA ILE A 303 -9.18 5.61 -10.47
C ILE A 303 -9.63 4.37 -11.25
N VAL A 304 -8.83 3.29 -11.26
CA VAL A 304 -9.15 2.10 -12.05
C VAL A 304 -10.39 1.38 -11.52
N GLU A 305 -10.57 1.25 -10.21
CA GLU A 305 -11.79 0.65 -9.63
C GLU A 305 -13.05 1.44 -10.02
N THR A 306 -12.95 2.77 -10.10
CA THR A 306 -14.07 3.63 -10.52
C THR A 306 -14.37 3.46 -12.01
N LEU A 307 -13.34 3.36 -12.84
CA LEU A 307 -13.48 3.10 -14.27
C LEU A 307 -14.10 1.71 -14.52
N GLU A 308 -13.63 0.68 -13.81
CA GLU A 308 -14.17 -0.68 -13.89
C GLU A 308 -15.64 -0.72 -13.46
N LEU A 309 -16.00 -0.08 -12.35
CA LEU A 309 -17.40 0.07 -11.92
C LEU A 309 -18.26 0.73 -13.00
N TYR A 310 -17.79 1.84 -13.57
CA TYR A 310 -18.52 2.55 -14.62
C TYR A 310 -18.73 1.64 -15.85
N TRP A 311 -17.70 0.88 -16.22
CA TRP A 311 -17.73 -0.04 -17.35
C TRP A 311 -18.66 -1.25 -17.13
N ASP A 312 -18.69 -1.79 -15.91
CA ASP A 312 -19.45 -2.99 -15.55
C ASP A 312 -20.92 -2.72 -15.18
N VAL A 313 -21.26 -1.50 -14.76
CA VAL A 313 -22.61 -1.16 -14.33
C VAL A 313 -23.34 -0.29 -15.34
N ILE A 314 -22.68 0.71 -15.93
CA ILE A 314 -23.34 1.70 -16.80
C ILE A 314 -23.19 1.33 -18.27
N LEU A 315 -22.00 0.90 -18.68
CA LEU A 315 -21.70 0.61 -20.08
C LEU A 315 -21.83 -0.87 -20.46
N ILE A 316 -22.49 -1.69 -19.64
CA ILE A 316 -22.62 -3.12 -19.91
C ILE A 316 -23.24 -3.40 -21.30
N LYS A 317 -22.56 -4.24 -22.08
CA LYS A 317 -23.01 -4.70 -23.39
C LYS A 317 -23.11 -6.23 -23.40
N TYR A 318 -24.01 -6.74 -24.23
CA TYR A 318 -24.25 -8.17 -24.39
C TYR A 318 -23.97 -8.58 -25.84
N PRO A 319 -23.52 -9.83 -26.08
CA PRO A 319 -23.28 -10.29 -27.43
C PRO A 319 -24.61 -10.34 -28.20
N THR A 320 -24.63 -9.78 -29.41
CA THR A 320 -25.83 -9.75 -30.26
C THR A 320 -25.50 -10.21 -31.68
N LYS A 321 -26.51 -10.67 -32.42
CA LYS A 321 -26.35 -11.08 -33.83
C LYS A 321 -26.23 -9.88 -34.78
N ASN A 322 -26.49 -8.66 -34.31
CA ASN A 322 -26.41 -7.45 -35.11
C ASN A 322 -24.95 -6.98 -35.18
N ILE A 323 -24.41 -6.81 -36.39
CA ILE A 323 -22.99 -6.47 -36.63
C ILE A 323 -22.56 -5.22 -35.87
N LYS A 324 -23.40 -4.16 -35.84
CA LYS A 324 -23.05 -2.89 -35.19
C LYS A 324 -22.97 -3.02 -33.67
N GLU A 325 -23.98 -3.65 -33.08
CA GLU A 325 -24.04 -3.88 -31.63
C GLU A 325 -22.97 -4.89 -31.16
N ASN A 326 -22.68 -5.90 -31.98
CA ASN A 326 -21.61 -6.86 -31.69
C ASN A 326 -20.24 -6.19 -31.67
N LYS A 327 -20.01 -5.19 -32.54
CA LYS A 327 -18.78 -4.38 -32.51
C LYS A 327 -18.67 -3.56 -31.21
N GLU A 328 -19.78 -3.00 -30.72
CA GLU A 328 -19.78 -2.31 -29.42
C GLU A 328 -19.50 -3.28 -28.26
N TYR A 329 -20.02 -4.50 -28.33
CA TYR A 329 -19.74 -5.56 -27.36
C TYR A 329 -18.26 -5.97 -27.36
N ILE A 330 -17.67 -6.17 -28.53
CA ILE A 330 -16.24 -6.47 -28.69
C ILE A 330 -15.39 -5.39 -28.04
N ASN A 331 -15.62 -4.12 -28.39
CA ASN A 331 -14.88 -2.99 -27.80
C ASN A 331 -15.06 -2.93 -26.28
N TRP A 332 -16.28 -3.16 -25.77
CA TRP A 332 -16.53 -3.22 -24.34
C TRP A 332 -15.72 -4.32 -23.66
N LEU A 333 -15.62 -5.50 -24.28
CA LEU A 333 -14.93 -6.66 -23.73
C LEU A 333 -13.40 -6.50 -23.74
N GLU A 334 -12.84 -5.91 -24.80
CA GLU A 334 -11.41 -5.57 -24.88
C GLU A 334 -11.00 -4.60 -23.77
N GLU A 335 -11.74 -3.51 -23.59
CA GLU A 335 -11.50 -2.53 -22.53
C GLU A 335 -11.67 -3.15 -21.14
N LYS A 336 -12.68 -4.01 -20.96
CA LYS A 336 -12.89 -4.74 -19.71
C LYS A 336 -11.69 -5.65 -19.38
N MET A 337 -11.13 -6.35 -20.37
CA MET A 337 -9.92 -7.15 -20.17
C MET A 337 -8.73 -6.28 -19.75
N LEU A 338 -8.53 -5.14 -20.42
CA LEU A 338 -7.46 -4.22 -20.08
C LEU A 338 -7.60 -3.68 -18.65
N LEU A 339 -8.79 -3.20 -18.29
CA LEU A 339 -9.10 -2.66 -16.96
C LEU A 339 -8.84 -3.67 -15.85
N LYS A 340 -9.22 -4.94 -16.04
CA LYS A 340 -8.93 -6.03 -15.08
C LYS A 340 -7.43 -6.14 -14.78
N TRP A 341 -6.58 -6.09 -15.80
CA TRP A 341 -5.13 -6.22 -15.62
C TRP A 341 -4.46 -4.93 -15.13
N CYS A 342 -4.98 -3.77 -15.52
CA CYS A 342 -4.62 -2.48 -14.92
C CYS A 342 -4.93 -2.46 -13.42
N ARG A 343 -6.10 -2.97 -13.01
CA ARG A 343 -6.45 -3.11 -11.59
C ARG A 343 -5.47 -4.02 -10.89
N GLY A 344 -5.12 -5.16 -11.49
CA GLY A 344 -4.11 -6.06 -10.93
C GLY A 344 -2.74 -5.41 -10.70
N LEU A 345 -2.29 -4.57 -11.65
CA LEU A 345 -1.06 -3.80 -11.51
C LEU A 345 -1.12 -2.79 -10.36
N PHE A 346 -2.17 -1.96 -10.33
CA PHE A 346 -2.29 -0.92 -9.30
C PHE A 346 -2.61 -1.47 -7.92
N PHE A 347 -3.30 -2.62 -7.86
CA PHE A 347 -3.47 -3.40 -6.65
C PHE A 347 -2.11 -3.86 -6.12
N HIS A 348 -1.24 -4.42 -6.97
CA HIS A 348 0.13 -4.76 -6.59
C HIS A 348 0.93 -3.55 -6.08
N ILE A 349 0.82 -2.39 -6.75
CA ILE A 349 1.47 -1.15 -6.30
C ILE A 349 0.95 -0.72 -4.93
N TYR A 350 -0.37 -0.80 -4.71
CA TYR A 350 -1.01 -0.47 -3.44
C TYR A 350 -0.51 -1.35 -2.28
N HIS A 351 -0.11 -2.61 -2.52
CA HIS A 351 0.43 -3.50 -1.48
C HIS A 351 1.65 -2.91 -0.75
N TRP A 352 2.43 -2.08 -1.42
CA TRP A 352 3.60 -1.42 -0.82
C TRP A 352 3.22 -0.49 0.34
N ASN A 353 1.97 -0.02 0.43
CA ASN A 353 1.51 0.75 1.59
C ASN A 353 1.64 -0.03 2.90
N PHE A 354 1.41 -1.34 2.87
CA PHE A 354 1.47 -2.18 4.06
C PHE A 354 2.89 -2.62 4.42
N ALA A 355 3.85 -2.54 3.50
CA ALA A 355 5.22 -3.00 3.72
C ALA A 355 6.24 -1.86 3.91
N SER A 356 5.96 -0.66 3.40
CA SER A 356 6.92 0.44 3.35
C SER A 356 7.06 1.24 4.66
N ASN A 357 6.09 1.11 5.57
CA ASN A 357 5.97 1.93 6.77
C ASN A 357 7.23 1.97 7.64
N PHE A 358 7.90 0.83 7.87
CA PHE A 358 9.17 0.79 8.62
C PHE A 358 10.25 1.69 7.99
N PHE A 359 10.40 1.65 6.66
CA PHE A 359 11.39 2.47 5.96
C PHE A 359 11.05 3.95 6.09
N LEU A 360 9.77 4.29 5.99
CA LEU A 360 9.30 5.67 6.16
C LEU A 360 9.60 6.17 7.58
N TYR A 361 9.31 5.36 8.62
CA TYR A 361 9.64 5.69 10.01
C TYR A 361 11.14 5.85 10.23
N TYR A 362 11.95 4.97 9.65
CA TYR A 362 13.41 5.01 9.78
C TYR A 362 14.04 6.24 9.08
N LEU A 363 13.61 6.55 7.86
CA LEU A 363 14.17 7.64 7.07
C LEU A 363 13.79 9.01 7.65
N THR A 364 12.55 9.15 8.10
CA THR A 364 12.00 10.45 8.49
C THR A 364 12.03 10.69 10.01
N GLY A 365 11.99 9.62 10.82
CA GLY A 365 11.82 9.68 12.27
C GLY A 365 13.13 9.50 13.04
N GLU A 366 13.71 10.61 13.53
CA GLU A 366 14.99 10.59 14.26
C GLU A 366 14.98 9.70 15.51
N LYS A 367 13.89 9.71 16.29
CA LYS A 367 13.77 8.89 17.50
C LYS A 367 13.71 7.39 17.17
N PHE A 368 12.90 7.04 16.17
CA PHE A 368 12.76 5.66 15.73
C PHE A 368 14.10 5.14 15.21
N ARG A 369 14.77 5.92 14.35
CA ARG A 369 16.11 5.63 13.85
C ARG A 369 17.15 5.46 14.95
N SER A 370 17.13 6.33 15.97
CA SER A 370 18.06 6.24 17.11
C SER A 370 17.91 4.91 17.86
N ILE A 371 16.67 4.50 18.15
CA ILE A 371 16.39 3.26 18.86
C ILE A 371 16.75 2.03 18.01
N VAL A 372 16.45 2.06 16.70
CA VAL A 372 16.88 1.02 15.76
C VAL A 372 18.40 0.87 15.79
N THR A 373 19.12 1.99 15.65
CA THR A 373 20.60 2.01 15.63
C THR A 373 21.17 1.50 16.96
N GLN A 374 20.59 1.90 18.08
CA GLN A 374 21.00 1.45 19.41
C GLN A 374 20.80 -0.05 19.59
N LYS A 375 19.62 -0.58 19.22
CA LYS A 375 19.33 -2.02 19.30
C LYS A 375 20.23 -2.83 18.38
N LEU A 376 20.46 -2.35 17.15
CA LEU A 376 21.34 -3.01 16.18
C LEU A 376 22.81 -3.01 16.66
N THR A 377 23.26 -1.91 17.26
CA THR A 377 24.62 -1.80 17.83
C THR A 377 24.79 -2.72 19.04
N SER A 378 23.79 -2.78 19.93
CA SER A 378 23.79 -3.70 21.08
C SER A 378 23.81 -5.16 20.63
N TYR A 379 23.01 -5.50 19.60
CA TYR A 379 23.00 -6.84 19.02
C TYR A 379 24.35 -7.19 18.38
N LYS A 380 24.94 -6.27 17.63
CA LYS A 380 26.29 -6.42 17.07
C LYS A 380 27.30 -6.69 18.17
N ASN A 381 27.34 -5.88 19.23
CA ASN A 381 28.27 -6.03 20.35
C ASN A 381 28.07 -7.35 21.11
N SER A 382 26.82 -7.82 21.26
CA SER A 382 26.50 -9.12 21.86
C SER A 382 27.01 -10.29 21.01
N ILE A 383 26.84 -10.24 19.69
CA ILE A 383 27.38 -11.25 18.77
C ILE A 383 28.92 -11.25 18.80
N THR A 384 29.55 -10.07 18.79
CA THR A 384 31.01 -9.97 18.84
C THR A 384 31.54 -10.52 20.17
N SER A 385 30.85 -10.25 21.29
CA SER A 385 31.16 -10.77 22.62
C SER A 385 30.99 -12.31 22.68
N GLN A 386 29.91 -12.87 22.12
CA GLN A 386 29.70 -14.32 22.06
C GLN A 386 30.71 -15.03 21.15
N LYS A 387 31.12 -14.41 20.03
CA LYS A 387 32.20 -14.93 19.18
C LYS A 387 33.56 -14.88 19.88
N LEU A 388 33.83 -13.83 20.66
CA LEU A 388 35.03 -13.73 21.51
C LEU A 388 35.02 -14.78 22.62
N LEU A 389 33.90 -14.99 23.31
CA LEU A 389 33.78 -16.03 24.35
C LEU A 389 33.95 -17.45 23.78
N LYS A 390 33.44 -17.72 22.58
CA LYS A 390 33.66 -19.00 21.87
C LYS A 390 35.09 -19.18 21.37
N CYS A 391 35.82 -18.11 21.05
CA CYS A 391 37.26 -18.20 20.76
C CYS A 391 38.09 -18.48 22.03
N PHE A 392 37.73 -17.89 23.17
CA PHE A 392 38.44 -18.14 24.43
C PHE A 392 38.16 -19.53 25.02
N SER A 393 37.02 -20.17 24.72
CA SER A 393 36.76 -21.53 25.20
C SER A 393 37.54 -22.61 24.45
N TRP A 394 38.23 -22.29 23.34
CA TRP A 394 39.03 -23.26 22.58
C TRP A 394 40.52 -23.26 22.96
N CYS A 395 40.98 -22.32 23.79
CA CYS A 395 42.31 -22.34 24.38
C CYS A 395 42.26 -22.85 25.82
N LYS A 396 42.00 -24.14 26.00
CA LYS A 396 42.24 -24.83 27.28
C LYS A 396 43.15 -26.04 27.03
N CYS A 397 44.45 -25.76 26.96
CA CYS A 397 45.51 -26.73 27.24
C CYS A 397 46.66 -26.06 28.02
N SER A 398 46.70 -26.39 29.32
CA SER A 398 47.85 -26.65 30.19
C SER A 398 48.99 -25.62 30.37
N ASN A 399 48.96 -24.99 31.55
CA ASN A 399 50.04 -24.79 32.54
C ASN A 399 51.39 -24.17 32.15
N ARG A 400 51.68 -22.97 32.70
CA ARG A 400 52.60 -22.82 33.85
C ARG A 400 52.61 -21.40 34.40
N SER A 401 52.57 -21.32 35.73
CA SER A 401 52.85 -20.14 36.55
C SER A 401 54.12 -19.39 36.10
N LYS A 402 54.01 -18.06 35.95
CA LYS A 402 54.96 -17.09 36.53
C LYS A 402 54.34 -15.69 36.53
N SER A 403 54.36 -15.11 37.73
CA SER A 403 54.14 -13.70 38.07
C SER A 403 54.63 -12.73 36.98
N VAL A 404 53.72 -11.93 36.42
CA VAL A 404 54.06 -10.67 35.75
C VAL A 404 52.98 -9.64 36.07
N LYS A 405 53.45 -8.50 36.57
CA LYS A 405 52.67 -7.31 36.97
C LYS A 405 51.76 -6.84 35.84
N ILE A 406 50.53 -6.50 36.20
CA ILE A 406 49.58 -5.77 35.36
C ILE A 406 50.09 -4.34 35.17
N PRO A 407 50.30 -3.84 33.94
CA PRO A 407 50.17 -2.43 33.67
C PRO A 407 48.76 -2.16 33.16
N SER A 408 48.04 -1.33 33.90
CA SER A 408 47.01 -0.43 33.37
C SER A 408 47.52 0.27 32.11
N ILE A 409 46.79 0.23 30.99
CA ILE A 409 46.75 1.30 29.97
C ILE A 409 45.64 1.08 28.91
N LEU A 410 44.77 2.09 28.86
CA LEU A 410 44.07 2.74 27.76
C LEU A 410 43.44 1.99 26.56
N LEU A 411 42.11 2.19 26.45
CA LEU A 411 41.49 3.12 25.47
C LEU A 411 42.10 3.12 24.06
N ILE A 412 41.54 2.31 23.16
CA ILE A 412 41.68 2.52 21.71
C ILE A 412 40.48 3.31 21.20
N LYS A 413 40.80 4.53 20.75
CA LYS A 413 39.98 5.50 20.05
C LYS A 413 39.20 4.86 18.89
N VAL A 414 37.90 5.12 18.90
CA VAL A 414 37.02 5.09 17.74
C VAL A 414 37.51 6.13 16.73
N VAL A 415 37.77 5.70 15.50
CA VAL A 415 37.96 6.58 14.35
C VAL A 415 36.60 7.12 13.94
N THR A 416 36.32 8.36 14.33
CA THR A 416 35.33 9.22 13.68
C THR A 416 35.94 9.76 12.39
N PHE A 417 35.37 9.40 11.24
CA PHE A 417 35.55 10.16 10.01
C PHE A 417 34.93 11.54 10.23
N ASN A 418 35.74 12.59 10.14
CA ASN A 418 35.27 13.96 10.04
C ASN A 418 35.89 14.57 8.78
N GLU A 419 35.05 15.23 8.00
CA GLU A 419 35.42 16.09 6.89
C GLU A 419 36.50 17.09 7.33
N SER A 420 37.57 17.22 6.54
CA SER A 420 38.47 18.36 6.62
C SER A 420 38.63 18.97 5.23
N SER A 421 37.94 20.10 5.08
CA SER A 421 38.33 21.27 4.32
C SER A 421 39.83 21.36 4.01
N ILE A 422 40.11 21.55 2.74
CA ILE A 422 41.39 22.04 2.20
C ILE A 422 41.53 23.51 2.60
N ASN A 423 42.53 23.82 3.44
CA ASN A 423 43.20 25.11 3.43
C ASN A 423 44.66 24.86 3.82
N GLY A 424 45.53 24.86 2.81
CA GLY A 424 46.98 24.79 2.96
C GLY A 424 47.56 26.17 3.19
N ASN A 425 48.35 26.29 4.26
CA ASN A 425 49.30 27.38 4.46
C ASN A 425 50.48 27.24 3.50
N THR A 426 50.96 28.37 2.98
CA THR A 426 52.38 28.56 2.65
C THR A 426 52.84 29.88 3.26
N THR A 427 53.80 29.76 4.16
CA THR A 427 54.63 30.82 4.77
C THR A 427 55.76 31.24 3.82
N ILE A 428 56.00 32.54 3.63
CA ILE A 428 57.33 33.11 3.34
C ILE A 428 57.44 34.52 3.97
N GLU A 429 58.59 34.76 4.60
CA GLU A 429 59.09 35.99 5.24
C GLU A 429 59.29 37.17 4.27
N HIS A 430 59.11 38.43 4.72
CA HIS A 430 60.20 39.43 4.88
C HIS A 430 59.68 40.83 5.28
N ASN A 431 60.48 41.47 6.14
CA ASN A 431 60.60 42.88 6.53
C ASN A 431 59.92 44.00 5.71
N GLY A 432 59.50 45.06 6.42
CA GLY A 432 59.78 46.44 6.00
C GLY A 432 58.62 47.44 6.12
N ASN A 433 58.68 48.27 7.18
CA ASN A 433 58.52 49.74 7.15
C ASN A 433 57.38 50.44 6.37
N VAL A 434 56.69 51.31 7.14
CA VAL A 434 56.36 52.73 6.83
C VAL A 434 55.01 53.07 6.16
N ALA A 435 54.38 54.09 6.78
CA ALA A 435 53.47 55.13 6.27
C ALA A 435 52.02 54.80 5.85
N SER A 436 51.08 55.23 6.72
CA SER A 436 50.14 56.36 6.54
C SER A 436 49.54 56.72 5.17
N ILE A 437 48.25 57.10 5.22
CA ILE A 437 47.44 57.88 4.22
C ILE A 437 46.90 56.97 3.10
N THR A 438 45.59 56.81 2.86
CA THR A 438 44.47 57.78 2.77
C THR A 438 43.15 57.09 3.08
#